data_AF-A0A562SJN0-F1
#
_entry.id   AF-A0A562SJN0-F1
#
_cell.length_a   1.000
_cell.length_b   1.000
_cell.length_c   1.000
_cell.angle_alpha   90.00
_cell.angle_beta   90.00
_cell.angle_gamma   90.00
#
_symmetry.space_group_name_H-M   'P 1'
#
loop_
_entity.id
_entity.type
_entity.pdbx_description
1 polymer ?
#
loop_
_entity_poly.entity_id
_entity_poly.type
_entity_poly.pdbx_seq_one_letter_code
_entity_poly.pdbx_strand_id
1 'polypeptide(L)'
;MKLGTIHKYFPMLVLAAVLLLVWRWRQGQSDQTAAQPASEAAEAAPPARSAKAHDAGFDRTAPLEFTAHARCRMACRQVTAAEIREIMARGRIDLSRSDLQDKPCPTYALEGYSQEGQHLRVVFAPCGEVTRVVTCIDLDKAWKCNCN
;
A
#
# COMPACT_ATOMS: atom_id res chain seq x y z
N MET A 1 -57.78 -6.96 25.00
CA MET A 1 -56.37 -6.57 24.76
C MET A 1 -56.34 -5.62 23.57
N LYS A 2 -55.85 -4.38 23.74
CA LYS A 2 -56.00 -3.29 22.76
C LYS A 2 -55.09 -3.53 21.55
N LEU A 3 -55.69 -3.85 20.40
CA LEU A 3 -55.04 -4.16 19.13
C LEU A 3 -54.69 -2.88 18.33
N GLY A 4 -54.10 -1.88 18.98
CA GLY A 4 -53.97 -0.52 18.43
C GLY A 4 -52.55 -0.01 18.17
N THR A 5 -51.51 -0.82 18.43
CA THR A 5 -50.12 -0.31 18.43
C THR A 5 -49.22 -0.97 17.38
N ILE A 6 -49.66 -2.07 16.75
CA ILE A 6 -48.81 -2.88 15.86
C ILE A 6 -48.57 -2.19 14.50
N HIS A 7 -49.55 -1.41 14.00
CA HIS A 7 -49.42 -0.73 12.70
C HIS A 7 -48.39 0.42 12.70
N LYS A 8 -48.11 1.04 13.86
CA LYS A 8 -47.13 2.13 13.97
C LYS A 8 -45.69 1.62 13.97
N TYR A 9 -45.48 0.39 14.48
CA TYR A 9 -44.16 -0.24 14.51
C TYR A 9 -43.89 -1.11 13.28
N PHE A 10 -44.91 -1.49 12.53
CA PHE A 10 -44.75 -2.22 11.27
C PHE A 10 -43.77 -1.55 10.28
N PRO A 11 -43.88 -0.24 9.95
CA PRO A 11 -42.92 0.39 9.04
C PRO A 11 -41.50 0.47 9.65
N MET A 12 -41.38 0.66 10.97
CA MET A 12 -40.08 0.69 11.65
C MET A 12 -39.40 -0.68 11.70
N LEU A 13 -40.17 -1.76 11.89
CA LEU A 13 -39.68 -3.13 11.89
C LEU A 13 -39.25 -3.57 10.48
N VAL A 14 -40.01 -3.17 9.45
CA VAL A 14 -39.64 -3.41 8.04
C VAL A 14 -38.36 -2.67 7.69
N LEU A 15 -38.22 -1.39 8.08
CA LEU A 15 -36.99 -0.62 7.86
C LEU A 15 -35.78 -1.27 8.57
N ALA A 16 -35.93 -1.67 9.83
CA ALA A 16 -34.87 -2.34 10.59
C ALA A 16 -34.45 -3.68 9.96
N ALA A 17 -35.42 -4.47 9.47
CA ALA A 17 -35.14 -5.72 8.78
C ALA A 17 -34.40 -5.51 7.44
N VAL A 18 -34.77 -4.48 6.67
CA VAL A 18 -34.08 -4.11 5.43
C VAL A 18 -32.64 -3.66 5.72
N LEU A 19 -32.42 -2.84 6.74
CA LEU A 19 -31.07 -2.42 7.14
C LEU A 19 -30.20 -3.61 7.59
N LEU A 20 -30.77 -4.56 8.34
CA LEU A 20 -30.10 -5.80 8.73
C LEU A 20 -29.75 -6.68 7.52
N LEU A 21 -30.65 -6.79 6.53
CA LEU A 21 -30.41 -7.54 5.29
C LEU A 21 -29.29 -6.90 4.46
N VAL A 22 -29.30 -5.56 4.31
CA VAL A 22 -28.24 -4.82 3.60
C VAL A 22 -26.89 -4.94 4.32
N TRP A 23 -26.87 -4.85 5.65
CA TRP A 23 -25.65 -5.02 6.43
C TRP A 23 -25.07 -6.43 6.30
N ARG A 24 -25.93 -7.45 6.36
CA ARG A 24 -25.54 -8.85 6.15
C ARG A 24 -25.03 -9.11 4.73
N TRP A 25 -25.61 -8.47 3.72
CA TRP A 25 -25.13 -8.55 2.33
C TRP A 25 -23.79 -7.83 2.14
N ARG A 26 -23.58 -6.68 2.78
CA ARG A 26 -22.28 -5.97 2.75
C ARG A 26 -21.16 -6.75 3.43
N GLN A 27 -21.45 -7.44 4.53
CA GLN A 27 -20.48 -8.34 5.15
C GLN A 27 -20.11 -9.52 4.24
N GLY A 28 -21.07 -10.10 3.52
CA GLY A 28 -20.82 -11.22 2.59
C GLY A 28 -20.12 -10.83 1.26
N GLN A 29 -20.23 -9.57 0.82
CA GLN A 29 -19.58 -9.09 -0.41
C GLN A 29 -18.12 -8.63 -0.20
N SER A 30 -17.65 -8.54 1.04
CA SER A 30 -16.26 -8.15 1.33
C SER A 30 -15.24 -9.23 0.92
N ASP A 31 -15.68 -10.44 0.57
CA ASP A 31 -14.82 -11.57 0.19
C ASP A 31 -14.70 -11.82 -1.33
N GLN A 32 -15.36 -11.04 -2.20
CA GLN A 32 -15.31 -11.29 -3.66
C GLN A 32 -15.22 -10.01 -4.48
N THR A 33 -14.05 -9.37 -4.50
CA THR A 33 -13.57 -8.58 -5.66
C THR A 33 -12.05 -8.62 -5.69
N ALA A 34 -11.51 -9.70 -6.25
CA ALA A 34 -10.32 -9.68 -7.09
C ALA A 34 -10.30 -11.00 -7.86
N ALA A 35 -10.69 -10.93 -9.13
CA ALA A 35 -10.74 -12.06 -10.04
C ALA A 35 -9.36 -12.73 -10.18
N GLN A 36 -9.34 -14.04 -9.97
CA GLN A 36 -8.34 -14.95 -10.51
C GLN A 36 -8.60 -15.10 -12.02
N PRO A 37 -7.59 -14.99 -12.90
CA PRO A 37 -7.64 -15.65 -14.19
C PRO A 37 -7.23 -17.12 -13.98
N ALA A 38 -8.09 -18.03 -14.41
CA ALA A 38 -7.84 -19.45 -14.45
C ALA A 38 -6.72 -19.75 -15.47
N SER A 39 -5.64 -20.37 -15.00
CA SER A 39 -4.83 -21.29 -15.78
C SER A 39 -4.73 -22.58 -14.98
N GLU A 40 -5.25 -23.62 -15.59
CA GLU A 40 -5.43 -24.97 -15.10
C GLU A 40 -4.09 -25.74 -15.03
N ALA A 41 -3.95 -26.54 -13.98
CA ALA A 41 -3.08 -27.71 -13.80
C ALA A 41 -1.54 -27.54 -13.90
N ALA A 42 -0.85 -27.58 -12.73
CA ALA A 42 -0.01 -28.72 -12.33
C ALA A 42 0.69 -28.50 -10.97
N GLU A 43 0.74 -29.58 -10.19
CA GLU A 43 1.73 -29.95 -9.17
C GLU A 43 1.79 -29.27 -7.77
N ALA A 44 1.41 -30.07 -6.77
CA ALA A 44 1.92 -30.23 -5.39
C ALA A 44 2.44 -29.01 -4.57
N ALA A 45 1.85 -28.82 -3.38
CA ALA A 45 2.07 -27.73 -2.40
C ALA A 45 3.53 -27.54 -1.89
N PRO A 46 3.89 -26.35 -1.33
CA PRO A 46 3.66 -26.11 0.10
C PRO A 46 3.08 -24.71 0.46
N PRO A 47 2.55 -24.54 1.69
CA PRO A 47 1.74 -23.39 2.08
C PRO A 47 2.57 -22.14 2.43
N ALA A 48 1.96 -20.97 2.24
CA ALA A 48 2.25 -19.72 2.95
C ALA A 48 3.74 -19.35 3.12
N ARG A 49 4.43 -19.10 2.01
CA ARG A 49 5.66 -18.29 1.97
C ARG A 49 5.49 -17.11 1.03
N SER A 50 4.72 -16.08 1.36
CA SER A 50 4.74 -14.88 0.49
C SER A 50 4.46 -13.54 1.17
N ALA A 51 5.06 -13.34 2.34
CA ALA A 51 5.40 -11.99 2.80
C ALA A 51 6.93 -11.77 2.87
N LYS A 52 7.73 -12.83 2.99
CA LYS A 52 9.20 -12.75 3.02
C LYS A 52 9.91 -13.08 1.70
N ALA A 53 9.19 -13.57 0.69
CA ALA A 53 9.79 -13.97 -0.59
C ALA A 53 9.97 -12.80 -1.58
N HIS A 54 9.31 -11.66 -1.35
CA HIS A 54 9.37 -10.51 -2.26
C HIS A 54 10.58 -9.57 -2.03
N ASP A 55 11.38 -9.81 -0.98
CA ASP A 55 12.60 -9.04 -0.70
C ASP A 55 13.85 -9.66 -1.35
N ALA A 56 13.70 -10.75 -2.11
CA ALA A 56 14.82 -11.47 -2.73
C ALA A 56 15.54 -10.57 -3.77
N GLY A 57 16.51 -9.78 -3.30
CA GLY A 57 17.35 -8.90 -4.11
C GLY A 57 17.43 -7.44 -3.63
N PHE A 58 16.67 -7.04 -2.62
CA PHE A 58 16.72 -5.68 -2.08
C PHE A 58 17.27 -5.67 -0.65
N ASP A 59 18.48 -5.13 -0.46
CA ASP A 59 19.08 -5.01 0.86
C ASP A 59 18.50 -3.82 1.63
N ARG A 60 17.63 -4.12 2.60
CA ARG A 60 16.97 -3.14 3.48
C ARG A 60 17.89 -2.57 4.58
N THR A 61 19.09 -3.12 4.74
CA THR A 61 20.04 -2.74 5.82
C THR A 61 21.13 -1.79 5.35
N ALA A 62 21.31 -1.65 4.04
CA ALA A 62 22.30 -0.76 3.45
C ALA A 62 22.11 0.70 3.92
N PRO A 63 23.22 1.42 4.19
CA PRO A 63 23.16 2.84 4.49
C PRO A 63 22.52 3.63 3.34
N LEU A 64 21.72 4.64 3.70
CA LEU A 64 21.00 5.48 2.75
C LEU A 64 21.80 6.73 2.36
N GLU A 65 21.91 6.98 1.06
CA GLU A 65 22.41 8.24 0.51
C GLU A 65 21.29 8.99 -0.23
N PHE A 66 21.14 10.28 0.04
CA PHE A 66 20.06 11.07 -0.56
C PHE A 66 20.58 11.90 -1.73
N THR A 67 20.02 11.66 -2.91
CA THR A 67 20.25 12.48 -4.10
C THR A 67 19.73 13.91 -3.92
N ALA A 68 20.18 14.86 -4.74
CA ALA A 68 19.67 16.23 -4.73
C ALA A 68 18.15 16.28 -4.97
N HIS A 69 17.66 15.48 -5.92
CA HIS A 69 16.24 15.41 -6.25
C HIS A 69 15.40 14.88 -5.07
N ALA A 70 15.86 13.80 -4.41
CA ALA A 70 15.22 13.29 -3.20
C ALA A 70 15.16 14.35 -2.09
N ARG A 71 16.28 15.03 -1.80
CA ARG A 71 16.32 16.09 -0.77
C ARG A 71 15.33 17.22 -1.07
N CYS A 72 15.27 17.67 -2.32
CA CYS A 72 14.31 18.70 -2.74
C CYS A 72 12.86 18.22 -2.52
N ARG A 73 12.55 16.99 -2.93
CA ARG A 73 11.19 16.43 -2.78
C ARG A 73 10.81 16.18 -1.34
N MET A 74 11.75 15.75 -0.50
CA MET A 74 11.56 15.58 0.93
C MET A 74 11.21 16.92 1.58
N ALA A 75 12.00 17.96 1.31
CA ALA A 75 11.76 19.30 1.85
C ALA A 75 10.41 19.87 1.38
N CYS A 76 10.08 19.73 0.09
CA CYS A 76 8.83 20.25 -0.46
C CYS A 76 7.58 19.55 0.10
N ARG A 77 7.67 18.25 0.41
CA ARG A 77 6.53 17.43 0.87
C ARG A 77 6.51 17.21 2.38
N GLN A 78 7.42 17.84 3.11
CA GLN A 78 7.61 17.65 4.55
C GLN A 78 7.83 16.19 4.93
N VAL A 79 8.58 15.45 4.10
CA VAL A 79 8.96 14.06 4.38
C VAL A 79 10.33 14.05 5.06
N THR A 80 10.41 13.40 6.21
CA THR A 80 11.63 13.31 7.00
C THR A 80 12.48 12.10 6.63
N ALA A 81 13.78 12.13 6.97
CA ALA A 81 14.64 10.97 6.78
C ALA A 81 14.21 9.75 7.64
N ALA A 82 13.51 9.98 8.76
CA ALA A 82 12.98 8.90 9.60
C ALA A 82 11.88 8.14 8.86
N GLU A 83 10.96 8.85 8.20
CA GLU A 83 9.92 8.24 7.39
C GLU A 83 10.50 7.48 6.19
N ILE A 84 11.54 8.01 5.53
CA ILE A 84 12.21 7.29 4.45
C ILE A 84 12.82 5.97 4.94
N ARG A 85 13.51 5.97 6.10
CA ARG A 85 14.06 4.75 6.71
C ARG A 85 12.97 3.76 7.10
N GLU A 86 11.83 4.27 7.52
CA GLU A 86 10.69 3.43 7.82
C GLU A 86 10.17 2.74 6.55
N ILE A 87 9.97 3.47 5.45
CA ILE A 87 9.59 2.85 4.17
C ILE A 87 10.66 1.85 3.69
N MET A 88 11.94 2.15 3.87
CA MET A 88 13.03 1.20 3.60
C MET A 88 12.86 -0.11 4.40
N ALA A 89 12.50 -0.01 5.68
CA ALA A 89 12.38 -1.16 6.58
C ALA A 89 11.10 -1.98 6.37
N ARG A 90 9.94 -1.32 6.17
CA ARG A 90 8.62 -1.99 6.15
C ARG A 90 7.76 -1.77 4.91
N GLY A 91 8.20 -0.93 3.98
CA GLY A 91 7.48 -0.66 2.74
C GLY A 91 7.38 -1.90 1.87
N ARG A 92 6.25 -2.06 1.18
CA ARG A 92 6.03 -3.12 0.19
C ARG A 92 6.67 -2.70 -1.13
N ILE A 93 7.47 -3.58 -1.73
CA ILE A 93 8.02 -3.35 -3.07
C ILE A 93 6.89 -3.42 -4.11
N ASP A 94 6.74 -2.37 -4.90
CA ASP A 94 5.88 -2.33 -6.08
C ASP A 94 6.73 -2.55 -7.34
N LEU A 95 6.73 -3.79 -7.84
CA LEU A 95 7.47 -4.18 -9.05
C LEU A 95 6.93 -3.49 -10.31
N SER A 96 5.68 -3.03 -10.33
CA SER A 96 5.11 -2.31 -11.48
C SER A 96 5.65 -0.88 -11.61
N ARG A 97 6.22 -0.36 -10.52
CA ARG A 97 6.84 0.98 -10.43
C ARG A 97 8.35 0.93 -10.24
N SER A 98 8.91 -0.28 -10.22
CA SER A 98 10.35 -0.54 -10.13
C SER A 98 10.91 -0.80 -11.53
N ASP A 99 12.18 -0.48 -11.75
CA ASP A 99 12.89 -0.85 -12.97
C ASP A 99 14.18 -1.59 -12.60
N LEU A 100 14.13 -2.92 -12.66
CA LEU A 100 15.26 -3.80 -12.34
C LEU A 100 16.37 -3.78 -13.38
N GLN A 101 16.14 -3.16 -14.55
CA GLN A 101 17.11 -3.03 -15.63
C GLN A 101 17.67 -1.61 -15.75
N ASP A 102 17.27 -0.72 -14.83
CA ASP A 102 17.73 0.67 -14.80
C ASP A 102 19.25 0.75 -14.61
N LYS A 103 19.83 1.84 -15.12
CA LYS A 103 21.28 2.07 -15.15
C LYS A 103 21.59 3.40 -14.47
N PRO A 104 22.66 3.48 -13.67
CA PRO A 104 23.69 2.46 -13.44
C PRO A 104 23.31 1.34 -12.46
N CYS A 105 22.18 1.48 -11.76
CA CYS A 105 21.70 0.53 -10.76
C CYS A 105 20.20 0.31 -10.97
N PRO A 106 19.66 -0.88 -10.64
CA PRO A 106 18.22 -1.10 -10.63
C PRO A 106 17.53 -0.13 -9.67
N THR A 107 16.27 0.18 -9.93
CA THR A 107 15.43 0.99 -9.05
C THR A 107 14.26 0.18 -8.50
N TYR A 108 14.02 0.33 -7.20
CA TYR A 108 12.94 -0.31 -6.46
C TYR A 108 12.03 0.76 -5.88
N ALA A 109 10.75 0.73 -6.27
CA ALA A 109 9.72 1.54 -5.67
C ALA A 109 9.12 0.81 -4.46
N LEU A 110 9.24 1.38 -3.27
CA LEU A 110 8.61 0.87 -2.06
C LEU A 110 7.48 1.81 -1.63
N GLU A 111 6.36 1.23 -1.25
CA GLU A 111 5.17 1.95 -0.78
C GLU A 111 4.81 1.57 0.65
N GLY A 112 4.32 2.55 1.40
CA GLY A 112 3.79 2.32 2.73
C GLY A 112 3.35 3.61 3.41
N TYR A 113 2.70 3.46 4.55
CA TYR A 113 2.33 4.58 5.41
C TYR A 113 3.46 4.85 6.40
N SER A 114 3.85 6.09 6.64
CA SER A 114 4.73 6.45 7.76
C SER A 114 3.99 6.35 9.11
N GLN A 115 4.71 6.43 10.24
CA GLN A 115 4.06 6.47 11.57
C GLN A 115 3.16 7.69 11.75
N GLU A 116 3.47 8.78 11.04
CA GLU A 116 2.68 10.00 11.03
C GLU A 116 1.48 9.92 10.07
N GLY A 117 1.31 8.80 9.37
CA GLY A 117 0.17 8.52 8.50
C GLY A 117 0.32 9.02 7.07
N GLN A 118 1.50 9.50 6.65
CA GLN A 118 1.71 9.88 5.25
C GLN A 118 1.87 8.64 4.38
N HIS A 119 1.11 8.53 3.29
CA HIS A 119 1.24 7.44 2.33
C HIS A 119 2.34 7.77 1.32
N LEU A 120 3.49 7.11 1.45
CA LEU A 120 4.70 7.42 0.71
C LEU A 120 5.06 6.32 -0.28
N ARG A 121 5.43 6.72 -1.50
CA ARG A 121 6.24 5.92 -2.43
C ARG A 121 7.65 6.48 -2.45
N VAL A 122 8.63 5.64 -2.17
CA VAL A 122 10.05 6.00 -2.20
C VAL A 122 10.75 5.11 -3.21
N VAL A 123 11.55 5.73 -4.09
CA VAL A 123 12.35 5.00 -5.07
C VAL A 123 13.78 4.91 -4.58
N PHE A 124 14.25 3.67 -4.42
CA PHE A 124 15.58 3.33 -3.95
C PHE A 124 16.40 2.69 -5.08
N ALA A 125 17.68 3.03 -5.17
CA ALA A 125 18.63 2.46 -6.10
C ALA A 125 19.80 1.83 -5.31
N PRO A 126 19.81 0.51 -5.07
CA PRO A 126 20.92 -0.17 -4.42
C PRO A 126 22.14 -0.19 -5.35
N CYS A 127 23.22 0.47 -4.93
CA CYS A 127 24.43 0.65 -5.70
C CYS A 127 25.65 0.22 -4.89
N GLY A 128 25.99 -1.06 -4.97
CA GLY A 128 27.07 -1.64 -4.18
C GLY A 128 26.71 -1.67 -2.69
N GLU A 129 27.47 -0.97 -1.86
CA GLU A 129 27.32 -0.96 -0.40
C GLU A 129 26.30 0.07 0.12
N VAL A 130 25.84 0.99 -0.74
CA VAL A 130 24.90 2.04 -0.36
C VAL A 130 23.60 1.92 -1.15
N THR A 131 22.49 2.32 -0.55
CA THR A 131 21.23 2.48 -1.26
C THR A 131 20.92 3.96 -1.44
N ARG A 132 20.85 4.41 -2.69
CA ARG A 132 20.53 5.80 -3.00
C ARG A 132 19.02 6.01 -3.00
N VAL A 133 18.56 7.02 -2.28
CA VAL A 133 17.18 7.50 -2.35
C VAL A 133 17.09 8.44 -3.54
N VAL A 134 16.41 8.00 -4.59
CA VAL A 134 16.26 8.75 -5.85
C VAL A 134 15.17 9.80 -5.73
N THR A 135 14.01 9.41 -5.20
CA THR A 135 12.85 10.31 -5.10
C THR A 135 11.87 9.83 -4.03
N CYS A 136 11.05 10.73 -3.51
CA CYS A 136 9.93 10.44 -2.62
C CYS A 136 8.66 11.15 -3.11
N ILE A 137 7.53 10.46 -2.98
CA ILE A 137 6.23 10.89 -3.49
C ILE A 137 5.21 10.61 -2.39
N ASP A 138 4.46 11.64 -2.02
CA ASP A 138 3.21 11.50 -1.27
C ASP A 138 2.12 11.09 -2.26
N LEU A 139 1.49 9.94 -2.02
CA LEU A 139 0.48 9.36 -2.91
C LEU A 139 -0.91 9.93 -2.69
N ASP A 140 -1.16 10.52 -1.52
CA ASP A 140 -2.49 11.02 -1.14
C ASP A 140 -2.61 12.53 -1.37
N LYS A 141 -1.49 13.24 -1.50
CA LYS A 141 -1.47 14.69 -1.71
C LYS A 141 -0.62 15.13 -2.89
N ALA A 142 -1.22 15.99 -3.72
CA ALA A 142 -0.50 16.68 -4.77
C ALA A 142 0.25 17.91 -4.21
N TRP A 143 1.58 17.91 -4.36
CA TRP A 143 2.44 19.01 -3.97
C TRP A 143 3.03 19.69 -5.21
N LYS A 144 2.94 21.03 -5.28
CA LYS A 144 3.60 21.81 -6.33
C LYS A 144 5.05 22.06 -5.93
N CYS A 145 5.96 21.23 -6.43
CA CYS A 145 7.39 21.33 -6.18
C CYS A 145 8.13 21.74 -7.45
N ASN A 146 9.11 22.64 -7.32
CA ASN A 146 10.02 22.98 -8.41
C ASN A 146 11.38 22.32 -8.15
N CYS A 147 11.45 21.00 -8.37
CA CYS A 147 12.66 20.20 -8.19
C CYS A 147 13.14 19.74 -9.57
N ASN A 148 14.30 20.22 -10.01
CA ASN A 148 15.00 19.76 -11.20
C ASN A 148 16.09 18.78 -10.82
#